data_AF-A0A836XG92-F1
#
_entry.id   AF-A0A836XG92-F1
#
_cell.length_a   1.000
_cell.length_b   1.000
_cell.length_c   1.000
_cell.angle_alpha   90.00
_cell.angle_beta   90.00
_cell.angle_gamma   90.00
#
_symmetry.space_group_name_H-M   'P 1'
#
loop_
_entity.id
_entity.type
_entity.pdbx_description
1 polymer ?
#
loop_
_entity_poly.entity_id
_entity_poly.type
_entity_poly.pdbx_seq_one_letter_code
_entity_poly.pdbx_strand_id
1 'polypeptide(L)' 'AALRQVFAELQDINDLHYMEGEQLLGADGDDTVDGSHPTDLGFRRQAEAFFPVLKKLLTP' A
#
# COMPACT_ATOMS: atom_id res chain seq x y z
N ALA A 1 -11.42 2.98 -6.29
CA ALA A 1 -11.94 2.96 -7.67
C ALA A 1 -11.21 3.94 -8.58
N ALA A 2 -11.16 5.25 -8.26
CA ALA A 2 -10.51 6.26 -9.11
C ALA A 2 -9.02 5.96 -9.41
N LEU A 3 -8.22 5.61 -8.39
CA LEU A 3 -6.79 5.30 -8.60
C LEU A 3 -6.55 4.07 -9.50
N ARG A 4 -7.37 3.03 -9.37
CA ARG A 4 -7.33 1.86 -10.26
C ARG A 4 -7.64 2.23 -11.71
N GLN A 5 -8.63 3.10 -11.92
CA GLN A 5 -9.01 3.55 -13.25
C GLN A 5 -7.88 4.34 -13.90
N VAL A 6 -7.31 5.32 -13.19
CA VAL A 6 -6.18 6.10 -13.69
C VAL A 6 -4.97 5.21 -13.96
N PHE A 7 -4.67 4.24 -13.09
CA PHE A 7 -3.60 3.28 -13.35
C PHE A 7 -3.85 2.49 -14.65
N ALA A 8 -5.08 2.04 -14.93
CA ALA A 8 -5.43 1.35 -16.16
C ALA A 8 -5.30 2.22 -17.43
N GLU A 9 -5.35 3.55 -17.30
CA GLU A 9 -5.11 4.49 -18.40
C GLU A 9 -3.61 4.73 -18.64
N LEU A 10 -2.76 4.49 -17.65
CA LEU A 10 -1.31 4.77 -17.66
C LEU A 10 -0.44 3.53 -17.94
N GLN A 11 -0.96 2.55 -18.69
CA GLN A 11 -0.26 1.28 -18.97
C GLN A 11 0.95 1.43 -19.91
N ASP A 12 1.14 2.61 -20.51
CA ASP A 12 2.27 2.97 -21.36
C ASP A 12 3.51 3.47 -20.56
N ILE A 13 3.35 3.72 -19.26
CA ILE A 13 4.46 4.11 -18.37
C ILE A 13 5.22 2.86 -17.92
N ASN A 14 6.52 2.81 -18.24
CA ASN A 14 7.41 1.75 -17.77
C ASN A 14 7.58 1.78 -16.25
N ASP A 15 7.71 0.59 -15.65
CA ASP A 15 7.94 0.39 -14.21
C ASP A 15 6.90 1.06 -13.28
N LEU A 16 5.68 1.26 -13.79
CA LEU A 16 4.55 1.70 -12.98
C LEU A 16 3.80 0.50 -12.40
N HIS A 17 3.70 0.45 -11.08
CA HIS A 17 3.03 -0.63 -10.35
C HIS A 17 1.91 -0.08 -9.46
N TYR A 18 0.88 -0.91 -9.25
CA TYR A 18 -0.25 -0.58 -8.39
C TYR A 18 -0.39 -1.59 -7.26
N MET A 19 -0.58 -1.08 -6.04
CA MET A 19 -0.86 -1.87 -4.85
C MET A 19 -2.18 -1.40 -4.23
N GLU A 20 -3.04 -2.35 -3.87
CA GLU A 20 -4.31 -2.07 -3.19
C GLU A 20 -4.08 -1.57 -1.77
N GLY A 21 -4.83 -0.53 -1.37
CA GLY A 21 -4.64 0.15 -0.09
C GLY A 21 -5.43 -0.45 1.09
N GLU A 22 -6.45 -1.27 0.82
CA GLU A 22 -7.41 -1.72 1.84
C GLU A 22 -6.78 -2.60 2.92
N GLN A 23 -5.70 -3.30 2.61
CA GLN A 23 -5.03 -4.24 3.52
C GLN A 23 -3.70 -3.71 4.06
N LEU A 24 -3.49 -2.38 4.03
CA LEU A 24 -2.28 -1.75 4.55
C LEU A 24 -2.31 -1.58 6.07
N LEU A 25 -3.50 -1.57 6.66
CA LEU A 25 -3.74 -1.50 8.10
C LEU A 25 -4.67 -2.67 8.49
N GLY A 26 -4.61 -3.07 9.74
CA GLY A 26 -5.49 -4.03 10.39
C GLY A 26 -6.89 -3.47 10.64
N ALA A 27 -7.85 -4.39 10.77
CA ALA A 27 -9.26 -4.08 10.95
C ALA A 27 -9.68 -3.91 12.43
N ASP A 28 -8.74 -3.99 13.36
CA ASP A 28 -8.98 -3.94 14.82
C ASP A 28 -9.08 -2.51 15.37
N GLY A 29 -8.69 -1.50 14.59
CA GLY A 29 -8.79 -0.09 14.96
C GLY A 29 -7.60 0.45 15.77
N ASP A 30 -6.61 -0.40 16.08
CA ASP A 30 -5.43 -0.01 16.88
C ASP A 30 -4.34 0.69 16.03
N ASP A 31 -4.53 0.72 14.73
CA ASP A 31 -3.51 1.16 13.78
C ASP A 31 -3.48 2.64 13.51
N THR A 32 -4.46 3.39 14.00
CA THR A 32 -4.53 4.84 13.77
C THR A 32 -4.82 5.59 15.05
N VAL A 33 -4.24 6.78 15.18
CA VAL A 33 -4.50 7.66 16.33
C VAL A 33 -5.90 8.27 16.27
N ASP A 34 -6.39 8.53 15.05
CA ASP A 34 -7.58 9.33 14.79
C ASP A 34 -8.45 8.80 13.63
N GLY A 35 -8.23 7.55 13.21
CA GLY A 35 -8.88 6.95 12.05
C GLY A 35 -8.19 7.22 10.71
N SER A 36 -7.13 8.04 10.68
CA SER A 36 -6.40 8.39 9.45
C SER A 36 -4.89 8.24 9.56
N HIS A 37 -4.30 8.70 10.66
CA HIS A 37 -2.85 8.76 10.83
C HIS A 37 -2.34 7.50 11.54
N PRO A 38 -1.44 6.71 10.93
CA PRO A 38 -0.98 5.47 11.53
C PRO A 38 -0.21 5.67 12.85
N THR A 39 -0.45 4.78 13.80
CA THR A 39 0.41 4.59 14.99
C THR A 39 1.70 3.86 14.60
N ASP A 40 2.60 3.66 15.56
CA ASP A 40 3.78 2.79 15.37
C ASP A 40 3.37 1.37 14.93
N LEU A 41 2.28 0.84 15.50
CA LEU A 41 1.73 -0.46 15.11
C LEU A 41 1.21 -0.43 13.67
N GLY A 42 0.47 0.62 13.30
CA GLY A 42 -0.04 0.82 11.95
C GLY A 42 1.08 0.90 10.91
N PHE A 43 2.13 1.69 11.17
CA PHE A 43 3.29 1.75 10.28
C PHE A 43 4.04 0.42 10.18
N ARG A 44 4.16 -0.34 11.28
CA ARG A 44 4.77 -1.68 11.24
C ARG A 44 3.97 -2.62 10.33
N ARG A 45 2.64 -2.66 10.46
CA ARG A 45 1.76 -3.49 9.61
C ARG A 45 1.81 -3.05 8.15
N GLN A 46 1.83 -1.74 7.91
CA GLN A 46 2.03 -1.19 6.56
C GLN A 46 3.36 -1.66 5.97
N ALA A 47 4.46 -1.61 6.73
CA ALA A 47 5.75 -2.11 6.28
C ALA A 47 5.73 -3.62 5.95
N GLU A 48 5.02 -4.43 6.75
CA GLU A 48 4.82 -5.87 6.48
C GLU A 48 4.06 -6.12 5.16
N ALA A 49 3.09 -5.26 4.83
CA ALA A 49 2.36 -5.35 3.57
C ALA A 49 3.20 -4.89 2.36
N PHE A 50 3.96 -3.79 2.50
CA PHE A 50 4.80 -3.24 1.42
C PHE A 50 6.02 -4.10 1.11
N PHE A 51 6.68 -4.64 2.13
CA PHE A 51 7.94 -5.36 1.99
C PHE A 51 7.94 -6.47 0.93
N PRO A 52 6.98 -7.42 0.90
CA PRO A 52 6.98 -8.49 -0.12
C PRO A 52 6.74 -7.96 -1.54
N VAL A 53 6.04 -6.82 -1.70
CA VAL A 53 5.82 -6.19 -3.01
C VAL A 53 7.12 -5.54 -3.48
N LEU A 54 7.70 -4.67 -2.65
CA LEU A 54 8.96 -3.97 -2.97
C LEU A 54 10.11 -4.95 -3.21
N LYS A 55 10.20 -6.02 -2.41
CA LYS A 55 11.22 -7.05 -2.58
C LYS A 55 11.13 -7.69 -3.98
N LYS A 56 9.93 -7.99 -4.48
CA LYS A 56 9.77 -8.57 -5.83
C LYS A 56 10.18 -7.60 -6.94
N LEU A 57 9.94 -6.31 -6.75
CA LEU A 57 10.21 -5.27 -7.76
C LEU A 57 11.68 -4.84 -7.79
N LEU A 58 12.36 -4.87 -6.65
CA LEU A 58 13.71 -4.30 -6.48
C LEU A 58 14.82 -5.35 -6.41
N THR A 59 14.49 -6.64 -6.39
CA THR A 59 15.53 -7.69 -6.44
C THR A 59 16.03 -7.83 -7.89
N PRO A 60 17.35 -7.85 -8.14
CA PRO A 60 17.93 -8.01 -9.48
C PRO A 60 17.51 -9.30 -10.20
#